data_AF-A0A921BDN9-F1
#
_entry.id   AF-A0A921BDN9-F1
#
_cell.length_a   1.000
_cell.length_b   1.000
_cell.length_c   1.000
_cell.angle_alpha   90.00
_cell.angle_beta   90.00
_cell.angle_gamma   90.00
#
_symmetry.space_group_name_H-M   'P 1'
#
loop_
_entity.id
_entity.type
_entity.pdbx_description
1 polymer ?
#
loop_
_entity_poly.entity_id
_entity_poly.type
_entity_poly.pdbx_seq_one_letter_code
_entity_poly.pdbx_strand_id
1 'polypeptide(L)'
;MPSRSGSLRAWCVLPIVLAMAISQPSVGLAQESVREINIRAQSFTFEPNDIEVVEGQRVRLFVEAVDVPHGIGIAGLGVEGVARPGAAPTVLEFVADKPGRYRFVCTVFCGVNHGGMLGELTVVAGPESDELLTIDDQFDDRVMDVLEPDFHLVTLPTTLRIPHKRFAFRLTHRFSRPLDAGPGYGNLLEDFFGFDSPAFIGLELRYGVAPGTQFHDLSK
;
A
#
# COMPACT_ATOMS: atom_id res chain seq x y z
N MET A 1 80.97 33.68 -11.14
CA MET A 1 80.89 32.99 -12.46
C MET A 1 81.67 31.68 -12.36
N PRO A 2 81.31 30.58 -13.03
CA PRO A 2 80.15 30.27 -13.90
C PRO A 2 79.38 29.02 -13.31
N SER A 3 78.43 28.31 -13.90
CA SER A 3 77.78 28.21 -15.21
C SER A 3 76.36 27.61 -14.98
N ARG A 4 75.27 28.08 -15.64
CA ARG A 4 74.61 27.42 -16.81
C ARG A 4 75.02 25.96 -17.00
N SER A 5 74.17 24.97 -17.22
CA SER A 5 72.80 24.89 -17.76
C SER A 5 72.43 23.41 -17.77
N GLY A 6 71.15 23.05 -17.71
CA GLY A 6 70.77 21.65 -17.92
C GLY A 6 69.29 21.38 -17.78
N SER A 7 68.45 22.07 -18.55
CA SER A 7 67.03 21.73 -18.71
C SER A 7 66.89 20.44 -19.51
N LEU A 8 66.44 19.36 -18.88
CA LEU A 8 65.94 18.19 -19.60
C LEU A 8 64.70 17.61 -18.91
N ARG A 9 63.56 17.81 -19.59
CA ARG A 9 62.46 16.85 -19.77
C ARG A 9 61.63 16.50 -18.53
N ALA A 10 60.70 17.40 -18.21
CA ALA A 10 59.49 17.06 -17.48
C ALA A 10 58.50 16.33 -18.40
N TRP A 11 58.54 15.00 -18.41
CA TRP A 11 57.44 14.13 -18.86
C TRP A 11 57.01 13.32 -17.64
N CYS A 12 56.18 13.91 -16.78
CA CYS A 12 55.43 13.15 -15.78
C CYS A 12 54.05 12.87 -16.35
N VAL A 13 53.87 11.60 -16.66
CA VAL A 13 52.65 10.98 -17.16
C VAL A 13 51.57 11.13 -16.09
N LEU A 14 50.45 11.78 -16.44
CA LEU A 14 49.29 11.90 -15.57
C LEU A 14 48.51 10.56 -15.62
N PRO A 15 48.37 9.80 -14.53
CA PRO A 15 47.51 8.63 -14.56
C PRO A 15 46.05 9.12 -14.53
N ILE A 16 45.31 8.82 -15.60
CA ILE A 16 43.87 8.94 -15.65
C ILE A 16 43.31 7.90 -14.67
N VAL A 17 42.95 8.34 -13.46
CA VAL A 17 42.19 7.53 -12.52
C VAL A 17 40.74 7.56 -12.99
N LEU A 18 40.37 6.56 -13.80
CA LEU A 18 38.99 6.29 -14.16
C LEU A 18 38.25 5.84 -12.88
N ALA A 19 37.56 6.78 -12.24
CA ALA A 19 36.68 6.50 -11.11
C ALA A 19 35.51 5.63 -11.61
N MET A 20 35.66 4.31 -11.49
CA MET A 20 34.57 3.36 -11.62
C MET A 20 33.59 3.65 -10.47
N ALA A 21 32.49 4.32 -10.78
CA ALA A 21 31.38 4.52 -9.86
C ALA A 21 30.76 3.15 -9.56
N ILE A 22 31.18 2.56 -8.44
CA ILE A 22 30.52 1.38 -7.88
C ILE A 22 29.15 1.86 -7.42
N SER A 23 28.12 1.63 -8.25
CA SER A 23 26.73 1.74 -7.82
C SER A 23 26.54 0.71 -6.71
N GLN A 24 26.57 1.17 -5.47
CA GLN A 24 26.11 0.34 -4.37
C GLN A 24 24.58 0.33 -4.42
N PRO A 25 23.92 -0.85 -4.48
CA PRO A 25 22.51 -0.91 -4.25
C PRO A 25 22.30 -0.50 -2.79
N SER A 26 21.74 0.69 -2.58
CA SER A 26 21.18 1.07 -1.29
C SER A 26 19.97 0.18 -1.04
N VAL A 27 20.21 -0.97 -0.41
CA VAL A 27 19.16 -1.77 0.23
C VAL A 27 18.57 -0.87 1.30
N GLY A 28 17.42 -0.27 0.98
CA GLY A 28 16.61 0.44 1.95
C GLY A 28 16.12 -0.58 2.96
N LEU A 29 16.82 -0.70 4.08
CA LEU A 29 16.23 -1.34 5.25
C LEU A 29 15.07 -0.44 5.64
N ALA A 30 13.85 -0.89 5.36
CA ALA A 30 12.65 -0.34 5.98
C ALA A 30 12.91 -0.38 7.49
N GLN A 31 13.24 0.78 8.05
CA GLN A 31 13.59 0.89 9.44
C GLN A 31 12.27 0.72 10.19
N GLU A 32 12.05 -0.49 10.71
CA GLU A 32 10.95 -0.82 11.63
C GLU A 32 11.10 0.12 12.84
N SER A 33 10.53 1.31 12.72
CA SER A 33 10.78 2.39 13.66
C SER A 33 10.02 2.08 14.94
N VAL A 34 10.77 1.74 15.98
CA VAL A 34 10.22 1.52 17.31
C VAL A 34 9.63 2.83 17.78
N ARG A 35 8.35 2.82 18.11
CA ARG A 35 7.64 3.99 18.63
C ARG A 35 7.89 4.13 20.12
N GLU A 36 8.68 5.13 20.47
CA GLU A 36 9.02 5.44 21.85
C GLU A 36 8.03 6.45 22.44
N ILE A 37 7.49 6.14 23.62
CA ILE A 37 6.49 6.95 24.30
C ILE A 37 6.91 7.12 25.75
N ASN A 38 7.09 8.37 26.19
CA ASN A 38 7.39 8.68 27.59
C ASN A 38 6.07 8.91 28.34
N ILE A 39 5.88 8.17 29.43
CA ILE A 39 4.70 8.26 30.29
C ILE A 39 5.16 8.69 31.67
N ARG A 40 4.60 9.78 32.19
CA ARG A 40 4.72 10.15 33.60
C ARG A 40 3.53 9.60 34.36
N ALA A 41 3.82 8.78 35.37
CA ALA A 41 2.85 8.30 36.34
C ALA A 41 2.95 9.19 37.59
N GLN A 42 1.87 9.89 37.89
CA GLN A 42 1.72 10.69 39.10
C GLN A 42 0.39 10.32 39.76
N SER A 43 0.18 10.73 41.01
CA SER A 43 -1.03 10.42 41.76
C SER A 43 -2.28 10.64 40.92
N PHE A 44 -2.95 9.51 40.63
CA PHE A 44 -4.26 9.42 39.96
C PHE A 44 -4.29 9.73 38.46
N THR A 45 -3.15 9.94 37.80
CA THR A 45 -3.12 10.15 36.35
C THR A 45 -1.85 9.64 35.69
N PHE A 46 -1.99 9.18 34.46
CA PHE A 46 -0.89 8.99 33.54
C PHE A 46 -0.81 10.18 32.59
N GLU A 47 0.38 10.55 32.15
CA GLU A 47 0.57 11.59 31.14
C GLU A 47 1.61 11.13 30.11
N PRO A 48 1.20 10.89 28.85
CA PRO A 48 -0.16 10.97 28.33
C PRO A 48 -1.08 9.86 28.89
N ASN A 49 -2.37 10.16 28.99
CA ASN A 49 -3.42 9.17 29.33
C ASN A 49 -4.16 8.64 28.09
N ASP A 50 -3.91 9.20 26.92
CA ASP A 50 -4.45 8.75 25.64
C ASP A 50 -3.29 8.57 24.66
N ILE A 51 -3.15 7.37 24.10
CA ILE A 51 -2.04 6.96 23.26
C ILE A 51 -2.60 6.26 22.03
N GLU A 52 -2.38 6.83 20.85
CA GLU A 52 -2.73 6.17 19.59
C GLU A 52 -1.49 5.52 18.97
N VAL A 53 -1.54 4.25 18.58
CA VAL A 53 -0.47 3.50 17.89
C VAL A 53 -1.03 2.74 16.68
N VAL A 54 -0.17 2.39 15.73
CA VAL A 54 -0.59 1.69 14.52
C VAL A 54 -0.44 0.18 14.70
N GLU A 55 -1.36 -0.60 14.13
CA GLU A 55 -1.24 -2.05 14.07
C GLU A 55 0.11 -2.49 13.46
N GLY A 56 0.72 -3.53 14.03
CA GLY A 56 2.03 -4.02 13.65
C GLY A 56 3.20 -3.15 14.13
N GLN A 57 2.94 -1.98 14.72
CA GLN A 57 3.99 -1.12 15.24
C GLN A 57 4.62 -1.70 16.52
N ARG A 58 5.95 -1.68 16.58
CA ARG A 58 6.70 -1.95 17.82
C ARG A 58 6.67 -0.73 18.71
N VAL A 59 6.18 -0.88 19.93
CA VAL A 59 6.00 0.21 20.90
C VAL A 59 6.92 -0.01 22.09
N ARG A 60 7.58 1.06 22.53
CA ARG A 60 8.42 1.11 23.73
C ARG A 60 7.92 2.21 24.64
N LEU A 61 7.37 1.84 25.79
CA LEU A 61 6.92 2.77 26.82
C LEU A 61 8.04 2.99 27.83
N PHE A 62 8.36 4.26 28.10
CA PHE A 62 9.26 4.68 29.17
C PHE A 62 8.41 5.29 30.28
N VAL A 63 8.21 4.54 31.35
CA VAL A 63 7.31 4.94 32.43
C VAL A 63 8.12 5.46 33.62
N GLU A 64 7.98 6.76 33.87
CA GLU A 64 8.60 7.48 34.98
C GLU A 64 7.56 7.69 36.09
N ALA A 65 7.91 7.38 37.35
CA ALA A 65 7.07 7.70 38.49
C ALA A 65 7.53 9.01 39.12
N VAL A 66 6.62 9.96 39.30
CA VAL A 66 6.93 11.33 39.77
C VAL A 66 6.89 11.44 41.30
N ASP A 67 6.02 10.70 41.97
CA ASP A 67 5.72 10.88 43.40
C ASP A 67 5.82 9.60 44.23
N VAL A 68 5.01 8.58 43.94
CA VAL A 68 4.98 7.28 44.61
C VAL A 68 5.17 6.14 43.60
N PRO A 69 5.45 4.91 44.03
CA PRO A 69 5.48 3.78 43.10
C PRO A 69 4.13 3.61 42.40
N HIS A 70 4.17 3.49 41.07
CA HIS A 70 2.99 3.24 40.24
C HIS A 70 3.19 1.97 39.42
N GLY A 71 2.15 1.17 39.35
CA GLY A 71 2.06 0.09 38.38
C GLY A 71 1.56 0.62 37.05
N ILE A 72 1.85 -0.08 35.97
CA ILE A 72 1.19 0.08 34.69
C ILE A 72 0.89 -1.31 34.14
N GLY A 73 -0.37 -1.58 33.83
CA GLY A 73 -0.82 -2.86 33.30
C GLY A 73 -1.76 -2.66 32.12
N ILE A 74 -1.48 -3.31 30.99
CA ILE A 74 -2.30 -3.32 29.77
C ILE A 74 -2.72 -4.76 29.47
N ALA A 75 -3.83 -5.19 30.06
CA ALA A 75 -4.23 -6.61 30.08
C ALA A 75 -4.34 -7.24 28.67
N GLY A 76 -4.93 -6.52 27.72
CA GLY A 76 -5.13 -7.03 26.35
C GLY A 76 -3.85 -7.17 25.52
N LEU A 77 -2.72 -6.62 26.00
CA LEU A 77 -1.41 -6.70 25.35
C LEU A 77 -0.36 -7.45 26.20
N GLY A 78 -0.76 -7.95 27.38
CA GLY A 78 0.16 -8.68 28.28
C GLY A 78 1.30 -7.82 28.83
N VAL A 79 1.14 -6.50 28.86
CA VAL A 79 2.17 -5.55 29.31
C VAL A 79 1.96 -5.24 30.78
N GLU A 80 2.98 -5.43 31.61
CA GLU A 80 2.95 -5.04 33.02
C GLU A 80 4.32 -4.55 33.49
N GLY A 81 4.34 -3.49 34.31
CA GLY A 81 5.55 -2.95 34.91
C GLY A 81 5.28 -2.10 36.14
N VAL A 82 6.34 -1.80 36.90
CA VAL A 82 6.26 -0.95 38.09
C VAL A 82 7.33 0.13 38.02
N ALA A 83 6.91 1.38 37.93
CA ALA A 83 7.77 2.55 37.98
C ALA A 83 7.95 3.02 39.44
N ARG A 84 9.18 3.42 39.79
CA ARG A 84 9.54 3.88 41.14
C ARG A 84 10.12 5.29 41.10
N PRO A 85 9.72 6.19 42.01
CA PRO A 85 10.26 7.54 42.07
C PRO A 85 11.77 7.55 42.26
N GLY A 86 12.46 8.40 41.51
CA GLY A 86 13.92 8.55 41.57
C GLY A 86 14.72 7.41 40.92
N ALA A 87 14.06 6.39 40.37
CA ALA A 87 14.70 5.37 39.55
C ALA A 87 14.69 5.76 38.07
N ALA A 88 15.49 5.06 37.26
CA ALA A 88 15.37 5.16 35.81
C ALA A 88 13.96 4.74 35.34
N PRO A 89 13.45 5.29 34.22
CA PRO A 89 12.16 4.90 33.68
C PRO A 89 12.06 3.39 33.46
N THR A 90 10.91 2.82 33.80
CA THR A 90 10.60 1.42 33.50
C THR A 90 10.31 1.30 32.02
N VAL A 91 11.05 0.42 31.32
CA VAL A 91 10.91 0.22 29.88
C VAL A 91 10.04 -1.00 29.61
N LEU A 92 8.97 -0.81 28.84
CA LEU A 92 8.03 -1.87 28.45
C LEU A 92 7.94 -1.90 26.93
N GLU A 93 8.22 -3.06 26.33
CA GLU A 93 8.20 -3.25 24.89
C GLU A 93 7.15 -4.27 24.49
N PHE A 94 6.38 -3.95 23.44
CA PHE A 94 5.39 -4.86 22.86
C PHE A 94 5.13 -4.52 21.39
N VAL A 95 4.41 -5.41 20.69
CA VAL A 95 3.90 -5.18 19.34
C VAL A 95 2.39 -4.95 19.44
N ALA A 96 1.90 -3.87 18.84
CA ALA A 96 0.46 -3.60 18.76
C ALA A 96 -0.16 -4.46 17.65
N ASP A 97 -0.41 -5.74 17.91
CA ASP A 97 -0.78 -6.74 16.90
C ASP A 97 -2.26 -6.75 16.50
N LYS A 98 -3.13 -6.15 17.32
CA LYS A 98 -4.58 -6.18 17.14
C LYS A 98 -5.18 -4.79 17.27
N PRO A 99 -5.95 -4.32 16.28
CA PRO A 99 -6.71 -3.08 16.39
C PRO A 99 -7.70 -3.13 17.53
N GLY A 100 -7.84 -2.02 18.24
CA GLY A 100 -8.75 -1.92 19.39
C GLY A 100 -8.33 -0.89 20.42
N ARG A 101 -9.17 -0.72 21.44
CA ARG A 101 -8.89 0.16 22.58
C ARG A 101 -8.52 -0.67 23.79
N TYR A 102 -7.37 -0.37 24.36
CA TYR A 102 -6.77 -1.06 25.48
C TYR A 102 -6.66 -0.11 26.66
N ARG A 103 -7.35 -0.41 27.75
CA ARG A 103 -7.17 0.35 28.98
C ARG A 103 -5.87 -0.04 29.64
N PHE A 104 -5.10 0.95 30.05
CA PHE A 104 -3.97 0.75 30.95
C PHE A 104 -4.27 1.33 32.32
N VAL A 105 -3.93 0.58 33.35
CA VAL A 105 -4.35 0.85 34.74
C VAL A 105 -3.16 0.80 35.68
N CYS A 106 -3.28 1.47 36.82
CA CYS A 106 -2.31 1.32 37.89
C CYS A 106 -2.50 -0.04 38.59
N THR A 107 -1.45 -0.88 38.62
CA THR A 107 -1.49 -2.22 39.25
C THR A 107 -0.92 -2.23 40.68
N VAL A 108 -0.34 -1.11 41.13
CA VAL A 108 0.23 -0.95 42.48
C VAL A 108 -0.53 0.14 43.21
N PHE A 109 -0.96 -0.15 44.44
CA PHE A 109 -1.69 0.82 45.26
C PHE A 109 -0.89 2.12 45.44
N CYS A 110 -1.39 3.21 44.85
CA CYS A 110 -0.72 4.52 44.81
C CYS A 110 -1.48 5.63 45.55
N GLY A 111 -2.61 5.31 46.20
CA GLY A 111 -3.38 6.26 47.01
C GLY A 111 -4.89 6.06 46.95
N VAL A 112 -5.63 7.00 47.54
CA VAL A 112 -7.10 6.91 47.73
C VAL A 112 -7.89 6.78 46.42
N ASN A 113 -7.41 7.37 45.32
CA ASN A 113 -8.04 7.29 44.00
C ASN A 113 -7.24 6.36 43.05
N HIS A 114 -6.55 5.36 43.59
CA HIS A 114 -5.80 4.36 42.81
C HIS A 114 -6.65 3.70 41.71
N GLY A 115 -7.90 3.31 42.03
CA GLY A 115 -8.81 2.68 41.06
C GLY A 115 -9.30 3.61 39.94
N GLY A 116 -9.15 4.92 40.10
CA GLY A 116 -9.50 5.92 39.08
C GLY A 116 -8.34 6.26 38.13
N MET A 117 -7.15 5.72 38.37
CA MET A 117 -5.96 5.98 37.58
C MET A 117 -5.96 5.13 36.30
N LEU A 118 -6.51 5.70 35.24
CA LEU A 118 -6.76 5.03 33.96
C LEU A 118 -6.14 5.82 32.80
N GLY A 119 -5.71 5.11 31.78
CA GLY A 119 -5.47 5.64 30.44
C GLY A 119 -5.96 4.67 29.36
N GLU A 120 -5.98 5.15 28.13
CA GLU A 120 -6.41 4.41 26.95
C GLU A 120 -5.31 4.39 25.90
N LEU A 121 -5.04 3.20 25.37
CA LEU A 121 -4.17 2.99 24.22
C LEU A 121 -5.04 2.49 23.06
N THR A 122 -5.12 3.26 22.01
CA THR A 122 -5.86 2.94 20.79
C THR A 122 -4.90 2.40 19.74
N VAL A 123 -5.10 1.16 19.33
CA VAL A 123 -4.43 0.58 18.16
C VAL A 123 -5.33 0.83 16.95
N VAL A 124 -4.90 1.71 16.06
CA VAL A 124 -5.58 1.93 14.77
C VAL A 124 -5.09 0.88 13.77
N ALA A 125 -6.00 0.41 12.90
CA ALA A 125 -5.63 -0.49 11.81
C ALA A 125 -4.50 0.14 10.99
N GLY A 126 -3.46 -0.65 10.74
CA GLY A 126 -2.37 -0.22 9.87
C GLY A 126 -2.86 -0.11 8.43
N PRO A 127 -2.21 0.69 7.56
CA PRO A 127 -2.35 0.45 6.13
C PRO A 127 -1.95 -1.01 5.91
N GLU A 128 -2.83 -1.81 5.31
CA GLU A 128 -2.56 -3.23 5.05
C GLU A 128 -1.18 -3.33 4.41
N SER A 129 -0.24 -3.94 5.12
CA SER A 129 1.17 -4.02 4.68
C SER A 129 1.37 -4.92 3.45
N ASP A 130 0.27 -5.45 2.90
CA ASP A 130 0.23 -6.15 1.63
C ASP A 130 0.01 -5.20 0.42
N GLU A 131 -0.40 -3.95 0.66
CA GLU A 131 -0.65 -2.98 -0.44
C GLU A 131 0.45 -1.92 -0.61
N LEU A 132 1.47 -1.89 0.28
CA LEU A 132 2.57 -0.92 0.21
C LEU A 132 3.91 -1.48 -0.29
N LEU A 133 3.95 -2.73 -0.77
CA LEU A 133 5.10 -3.31 -1.48
C LEU A 133 4.80 -3.77 -2.92
N THR A 134 3.62 -3.45 -3.45
CA THR A 134 3.34 -3.55 -4.89
C THR A 134 2.65 -2.28 -5.41
N ILE A 135 3.21 -1.12 -5.09
CA ILE A 135 3.18 -0.01 -6.05
C ILE A 135 4.61 0.13 -6.58
N ASP A 136 5.10 -0.97 -7.14
CA ASP A 136 5.96 -0.83 -8.30
C ASP A 136 4.99 -0.33 -9.38
N ASP A 137 5.27 0.86 -9.90
CA ASP A 137 4.50 1.62 -10.89
C ASP A 137 4.52 0.93 -12.28
N GLN A 138 4.51 -0.40 -12.25
CA GLN A 138 4.23 -1.30 -13.34
C GLN A 138 2.82 -1.82 -13.10
N PHE A 139 1.81 -1.07 -13.56
CA PHE A 139 0.63 -1.74 -14.10
C PHE A 139 1.15 -2.74 -15.12
N ASP A 140 1.31 -4.00 -14.71
CA ASP A 140 1.56 -5.07 -15.65
C ASP A 140 0.24 -5.25 -16.39
N ASP A 141 0.18 -4.74 -17.63
CA ASP A 141 -0.92 -4.86 -18.58
C ASP A 141 -1.36 -6.33 -18.87
N ARG A 142 -0.90 -7.31 -18.09
CA ARG A 142 -1.13 -8.75 -18.19
C ARG A 142 -2.19 -9.28 -17.24
N VAL A 143 -2.55 -8.55 -16.17
CA VAL A 143 -3.52 -9.05 -15.17
C VAL A 143 -4.92 -8.57 -15.56
N MET A 144 -5.79 -9.51 -15.97
CA MET A 144 -7.22 -9.22 -16.11
C MET A 144 -7.83 -9.11 -14.71
N ASP A 145 -8.36 -7.94 -14.38
CA ASP A 145 -9.15 -7.77 -13.17
C ASP A 145 -10.53 -8.44 -13.37
N VAL A 146 -10.79 -9.49 -12.61
CA VAL A 146 -12.04 -10.27 -12.66
C VAL A 146 -13.19 -9.50 -12.00
N LEU A 147 -12.89 -8.49 -11.18
CA LEU A 147 -13.87 -7.72 -10.42
C LEU A 147 -14.37 -6.47 -11.16
N GLU A 148 -13.69 -6.04 -12.23
CA GLU A 148 -14.19 -5.01 -13.14
C GLU A 148 -15.13 -5.64 -14.18
N PRO A 149 -16.46 -5.40 -14.11
CA PRO A 149 -17.37 -5.90 -15.12
C PRO A 149 -17.21 -5.05 -16.39
N ASP A 150 -16.85 -5.69 -17.49
CA ASP A 150 -16.75 -5.06 -18.80
C ASP A 150 -18.15 -4.70 -19.33
N PHE A 151 -18.56 -3.43 -19.16
CA PHE A 151 -19.85 -2.96 -19.65
C PHE A 151 -19.73 -2.40 -21.07
N HIS A 152 -20.31 -3.10 -22.05
CA HIS A 152 -20.52 -2.58 -23.41
C HIS A 152 -21.97 -2.11 -23.56
N LEU A 153 -22.18 -0.79 -23.50
CA LEU A 153 -23.42 -0.19 -23.98
C LEU A 153 -23.38 -0.15 -25.51
N VAL A 154 -23.99 -1.17 -26.14
CA VAL A 154 -24.52 -1.39 -27.52
C VAL A 154 -23.91 -0.66 -28.73
N THR A 155 -23.26 0.48 -28.58
CA THR A 155 -22.62 1.29 -29.63
C THR A 155 -21.31 1.97 -29.23
N LEU A 156 -20.80 1.80 -28.00
CA LEU A 156 -19.53 2.40 -27.58
C LEU A 156 -18.38 1.39 -27.75
N PRO A 157 -17.23 1.79 -28.34
CA PRO A 157 -16.07 0.92 -28.45
C PRO A 157 -15.55 0.56 -27.05
N THR A 158 -15.06 -0.68 -26.91
CA THR A 158 -14.45 -1.13 -25.65
C THR A 158 -13.25 -0.26 -25.30
N THR A 159 -13.20 0.22 -24.06
CA THR A 159 -12.03 0.93 -23.52
C THR A 159 -10.91 -0.03 -23.11
N LEU A 160 -11.15 -1.34 -23.16
CA LEU A 160 -10.20 -2.35 -22.72
C LEU A 160 -8.98 -2.42 -23.67
N ARG A 161 -7.80 -2.21 -23.08
CA ARG A 161 -6.52 -2.32 -23.79
C ARG A 161 -6.14 -3.79 -23.99
N ILE A 162 -5.59 -4.09 -25.16
CA ILE A 162 -5.19 -5.45 -25.50
C ILE A 162 -3.75 -5.67 -25.09
N PRO A 163 -3.46 -6.76 -24.36
CA PRO A 163 -2.09 -7.08 -23.97
C PRO A 163 -1.17 -7.28 -25.19
N HIS A 164 0.10 -6.92 -25.03
CA HIS A 164 1.11 -7.06 -26.07
C HIS A 164 1.21 -8.51 -26.60
N LYS A 165 1.28 -8.67 -27.93
CA LYS A 165 1.31 -9.95 -28.67
C LYS A 165 0.08 -10.85 -28.49
N ARG A 166 -1.04 -10.29 -28.03
CA ARG A 166 -2.32 -11.01 -27.98
C ARG A 166 -3.27 -10.53 -29.07
N PHE A 167 -4.14 -11.43 -29.49
CA PHE A 167 -5.24 -11.16 -30.43
C PHE A 167 -6.54 -11.11 -29.66
N ALA A 168 -7.41 -10.15 -30.00
CA ALA A 168 -8.80 -10.14 -29.60
C ALA A 168 -9.66 -10.13 -30.86
N PHE A 169 -10.62 -11.05 -30.93
CA PHE A 169 -11.62 -11.10 -31.99
C PHE A 169 -12.99 -10.78 -31.39
N ARG A 170 -13.77 -9.96 -32.07
CA ARG A 170 -15.16 -9.67 -31.69
C ARG A 170 -16.05 -9.85 -32.89
N LEU A 171 -17.08 -10.66 -32.72
CA LEU A 171 -18.16 -10.87 -33.67
C LEU A 171 -19.40 -10.20 -33.11
N THR A 172 -19.86 -9.11 -33.73
CA THR A 172 -21.13 -8.48 -33.40
C THR A 172 -22.19 -8.96 -34.38
N HIS A 173 -23.33 -9.38 -33.85
CA HIS A 173 -24.48 -9.80 -34.64
C HIS A 173 -25.67 -8.91 -34.27
N ARG A 174 -26.11 -8.05 -35.18
CA ARG A 174 -27.27 -7.18 -34.96
C ARG A 174 -28.36 -7.44 -36.00
N PHE A 175 -29.55 -7.75 -35.52
CA PHE A 175 -30.75 -7.79 -36.35
C PHE A 175 -31.17 -6.38 -36.76
N SER A 176 -31.47 -6.19 -38.03
CA SER A 176 -31.91 -4.89 -38.60
C SER A 176 -33.31 -4.47 -38.16
N ARG A 177 -34.09 -5.37 -37.54
CA ARG A 177 -35.47 -5.14 -37.09
C ARG A 177 -35.57 -4.99 -35.56
N PRO A 178 -36.37 -4.03 -35.04
CA PRO A 178 -36.68 -3.93 -33.61
C PRO A 178 -37.45 -5.16 -33.13
N LEU A 179 -37.17 -5.62 -31.89
CA LEU A 179 -37.89 -6.72 -31.26
C LEU A 179 -39.32 -6.33 -30.80
N ASP A 180 -39.70 -5.05 -30.86
CA ASP A 180 -40.94 -4.49 -30.32
C ASP A 180 -41.91 -3.90 -31.37
N ALA A 181 -41.64 -4.08 -32.66
CA ALA A 181 -42.45 -3.50 -33.73
C ALA A 181 -43.76 -4.27 -34.01
N GLY A 182 -44.72 -4.16 -33.09
CA GLY A 182 -46.16 -4.37 -33.37
C GLY A 182 -46.65 -5.82 -33.50
N PRO A 183 -47.97 -6.03 -33.67
CA PRO A 183 -48.65 -7.31 -33.43
C PRO A 183 -48.41 -8.29 -34.58
N GLY A 184 -47.24 -8.91 -34.58
CA GLY A 184 -46.79 -9.85 -35.62
C GLY A 184 -45.92 -10.98 -35.08
N TYR A 185 -46.08 -11.35 -33.81
CA TYR A 185 -45.33 -12.44 -33.15
C TYR A 185 -45.55 -13.83 -33.80
N GLY A 186 -46.42 -13.95 -34.82
CA GLY A 186 -46.76 -15.20 -35.49
C GLY A 186 -45.67 -15.80 -36.39
N ASN A 187 -44.73 -14.99 -36.87
CA ASN A 187 -43.77 -15.46 -37.89
C ASN A 187 -42.37 -15.77 -37.33
N LEU A 188 -42.13 -15.62 -36.02
CA LEU A 188 -40.81 -15.88 -35.42
C LEU A 188 -40.39 -17.35 -35.48
N LEU A 189 -41.36 -18.28 -35.48
CA LEU A 189 -41.09 -19.70 -35.68
C LEU A 189 -40.87 -20.05 -37.16
N GLU A 190 -41.52 -19.34 -38.08
CA GLU A 190 -41.38 -19.58 -39.54
C GLU A 190 -40.07 -18.96 -40.09
N ASP A 191 -39.67 -17.79 -39.60
CA ASP A 191 -38.42 -17.11 -40.00
C ASP A 191 -37.18 -17.60 -39.22
N PHE A 192 -37.29 -18.76 -38.56
CA PHE A 192 -36.27 -19.37 -37.71
C PHE A 192 -35.60 -18.34 -36.79
N PHE A 193 -36.38 -17.67 -35.92
CA PHE A 193 -35.90 -16.63 -35.00
C PHE A 193 -35.27 -15.40 -35.67
N GLY A 194 -35.55 -15.13 -36.95
CA GLY A 194 -34.99 -14.00 -37.67
C GLY A 194 -33.63 -14.24 -38.32
N PHE A 195 -33.23 -15.50 -38.46
CA PHE A 195 -32.05 -15.87 -39.24
C PHE A 195 -32.19 -15.52 -40.73
N ASP A 196 -33.42 -15.45 -41.25
CA ASP A 196 -33.70 -15.07 -42.65
C ASP A 196 -33.85 -13.54 -42.87
N SER A 197 -33.69 -12.74 -41.80
CA SER A 197 -33.65 -11.28 -41.90
C SER A 197 -32.23 -10.78 -42.14
N PRO A 198 -32.00 -9.72 -42.96
CA PRO A 198 -30.66 -9.19 -43.20
C PRO A 198 -30.04 -8.71 -41.88
N ALA A 199 -29.01 -9.42 -41.41
CA ALA A 199 -28.27 -9.10 -40.20
C ALA A 199 -26.97 -8.37 -40.56
N PHE A 200 -26.65 -7.34 -39.77
CA PHE A 200 -25.35 -6.69 -39.87
C PHE A 200 -24.38 -7.46 -38.97
N ILE A 201 -23.40 -8.12 -39.60
CA ILE A 201 -22.32 -8.83 -38.94
C ILE A 201 -21.10 -7.92 -38.93
N GLY A 202 -20.70 -7.46 -37.75
CA GLY A 202 -19.43 -6.74 -37.57
C GLY A 202 -18.37 -7.72 -37.10
N LEU A 203 -17.21 -7.72 -37.75
CA LEU A 203 -16.02 -8.41 -37.27
C LEU A 203 -14.95 -7.39 -36.93
N GLU A 204 -14.49 -7.40 -35.69
CA GLU A 204 -13.38 -6.57 -35.23
C GLU A 204 -12.23 -7.49 -34.81
N LEU A 205 -11.09 -7.38 -35.48
CA LEU A 205 -9.85 -8.07 -35.10
C LEU A 205 -8.84 -7.03 -34.61
N ARG A 206 -8.35 -7.21 -33.39
CA ARG A 206 -7.39 -6.30 -32.77
C ARG A 206 -6.15 -7.08 -32.33
N TYR A 207 -4.97 -6.52 -32.57
CA TYR A 207 -3.68 -7.13 -32.20
C TYR A 207 -2.78 -6.11 -31.48
N GLY A 208 -2.27 -6.49 -30.31
CA GLY A 208 -1.38 -5.64 -29.51
C GLY A 208 0.06 -5.65 -30.03
N VAL A 209 0.46 -4.63 -30.81
CA VAL A 209 1.80 -4.56 -31.44
C VAL A 209 2.90 -4.14 -30.47
N ALA A 210 2.64 -3.20 -29.56
CA ALA A 210 3.58 -2.76 -28.54
C ALA A 210 2.84 -2.35 -27.24
N PRO A 211 3.49 -2.43 -26.06
CA PRO A 211 2.92 -1.95 -24.81
C PRO A 211 2.43 -0.51 -24.95
N GLY A 212 1.21 -0.21 -24.46
CA GLY A 212 0.66 1.15 -24.48
C GLY A 212 0.23 1.73 -25.84
N THR A 213 0.23 0.97 -26.94
CA THR A 213 -0.20 1.48 -28.27
C THR A 213 -1.44 0.72 -28.78
N GLN A 214 -2.56 1.42 -28.95
CA GLN A 214 -3.74 0.91 -29.67
C GLN A 214 -4.03 1.80 -30.88
N PHE A 215 -4.03 1.19 -32.07
CA PHE A 215 -4.57 1.79 -33.28
C PHE A 215 -5.97 1.23 -33.49
N HIS A 216 -6.96 2.13 -33.59
CA HIS A 216 -8.32 1.78 -34.01
C HIS A 216 -8.39 1.92 -35.53
N ASP A 217 -8.46 0.81 -36.25
CA ASP A 217 -8.87 0.85 -37.65
C ASP A 217 -10.39 0.79 -37.71
N LEU A 218 -10.99 1.93 -38.01
CA LEU A 218 -12.44 2.06 -38.23
C LEU A 218 -12.69 1.94 -39.73
N SER A 219 -12.68 0.71 -40.25
CA SER A 219 -13.22 0.44 -41.59
C SER A 219 -14.75 0.52 -41.52
N LYS A 220 -15.32 1.50 -42.23
CA LYS A 220 -16.76 1.66 -42.45
C LYS A 220 -17.35 0.55 -43.31
#